data_AF-A0A8J4DR22-F1
#
_entry.id   AF-A0A8J4DR22-F1
#
_cell.length_a   1.000
_cell.length_b   1.000
_cell.length_c   1.000
_cell.angle_alpha   90.00
_cell.angle_beta   90.00
_cell.angle_gamma   90.00
#
_symmetry.space_group_name_H-M   'P 1'
#
loop_
_entity.id
_entity.type
_entity.pdbx_description
1 polymer ?
#
loop_
_entity_poly.entity_id
_entity_poly.type
_entity_poly.pdbx_seq_one_letter_code
_entity_poly.pdbx_strand_id
1 'polypeptide(L)'
;MTRTGAVDVYYPEAGGATAALVVAGDPGFADPLAEHVVRLEEVAPYQPGAFFERELPALEAVLAVADPVELLVIDGYVTLDPQGRPGLGAHAHERFGVPIIGVAKTSFRGATHAIEVLRGDSARALYVTAAGMDAQVAADLVRNMAGRHRMPDALKRVDHLSRRGVY
;
A
#
# COMPACT_ATOMS: atom_id res chain seq x y z
N MET A 1 19.05 -8.55 0.85
CA MET A 1 17.90 -8.15 1.69
C MET A 1 17.20 -7.04 0.95
N THR A 2 15.91 -7.19 0.67
CA THR A 2 15.12 -6.19 -0.07
C THR A 2 14.36 -5.36 0.95
N ARG A 3 14.75 -4.10 1.11
CA ARG A 3 14.08 -3.21 2.08
C ARG A 3 12.66 -2.92 1.56
N THR A 4 11.65 -3.29 2.33
CA THR A 4 10.25 -3.25 1.89
C THR A 4 9.47 -2.30 2.79
N GLY A 5 8.63 -1.45 2.19
CA GLY A 5 7.73 -0.53 2.89
C GLY A 5 6.26 -0.90 2.68
N ALA A 6 5.46 -0.85 3.75
CA ALA A 6 4.00 -0.79 3.65
C ALA A 6 3.58 0.65 3.94
N VAL A 7 2.62 1.20 3.20
CA VAL A 7 2.20 2.60 3.34
C VAL A 7 0.68 2.74 3.33
N ASP A 8 0.19 3.75 4.06
CA ASP A 8 -1.21 4.16 4.06
C ASP A 8 -1.35 5.66 4.34
N VAL A 9 -2.45 6.25 3.88
CA VAL A 9 -2.78 7.66 4.11
C VAL A 9 -4.20 7.77 4.65
N TYR A 10 -4.33 8.54 5.72
CA TYR A 10 -5.61 8.86 6.32
C TYR A 10 -5.90 10.37 6.21
N TYR A 11 -7.19 10.70 6.03
CA TYR A 11 -7.67 12.09 5.95
C TYR A 11 -8.59 12.36 7.15
N PRO A 12 -8.11 13.05 8.18
CA PRO A 12 -8.91 13.43 9.33
C PRO A 12 -10.04 14.40 8.93
N GLU A 13 -11.16 14.37 9.68
CA GLU A 13 -12.26 15.35 9.50
C GLU A 13 -11.80 16.79 9.77
N ALA A 14 -10.78 16.98 10.61
CA ALA A 14 -10.17 18.27 10.89
C ALA A 14 -9.35 18.84 9.71
N GLY A 15 -9.19 18.09 8.62
CA GLY A 15 -8.45 18.50 7.43
C GLY A 15 -7.06 17.89 7.31
N GLY A 16 -6.37 18.17 6.20
CA GLY A 16 -5.04 17.65 5.87
C GLY A 16 -5.00 16.13 5.63
N ALA A 17 -3.80 15.55 5.69
CA ALA A 17 -3.58 14.10 5.65
C ALA A 17 -2.53 13.65 6.65
N THR A 18 -2.59 12.39 7.04
CA THR A 18 -1.55 11.72 7.83
C THR A 18 -1.14 10.47 7.07
N ALA A 19 0.12 10.42 6.66
CA ALA A 19 0.72 9.26 6.00
C ALA A 19 1.54 8.45 7.00
N ALA A 20 1.46 7.12 6.88
CA ALA A 20 2.24 6.20 7.69
C ALA A 20 3.02 5.23 6.80
N LEU A 21 4.19 4.82 7.28
CA LEU A 21 5.09 3.87 6.63
C LEU A 21 5.61 2.89 7.68
N VAL A 22 5.53 1.59 7.40
CA VAL A 22 6.21 0.53 8.14
C VAL A 22 7.28 -0.05 7.22
N VAL A 23 8.52 -0.15 7.70
CA VAL A 23 9.67 -0.66 6.93
C VAL A 23 10.14 -1.98 7.50
N ALA A 24 10.49 -2.94 6.64
CA ALA A 24 11.12 -4.21 7.01
C ALA A 24 12.33 -4.52 6.11
N GLY A 25 13.21 -5.41 6.59
CA GLY A 25 14.40 -5.88 5.85
C GLY A 25 14.11 -7.00 4.85
N ASP A 26 12.86 -7.43 4.78
CA ASP A 26 12.35 -8.53 3.96
C ASP A 26 10.93 -8.22 3.46
N PRO A 27 10.49 -8.81 2.33
CA PRO A 27 9.17 -8.57 1.76
C PRO A 27 8.01 -9.22 2.55
N GLY A 28 8.32 -10.10 3.50
CA GLY A 28 7.35 -10.73 4.38
C GLY A 28 6.98 -9.88 5.59
N PHE A 29 7.70 -8.80 5.90
CA PHE A 29 7.54 -8.02 7.13
C PHE A 29 7.61 -8.90 8.40
N ALA A 30 8.54 -9.87 8.42
CA ALA A 30 8.69 -10.77 9.56
C ALA A 30 9.02 -9.99 10.85
N ASP A 31 9.98 -9.06 10.73
CA ASP A 31 10.39 -8.14 11.80
C ASP A 31 10.47 -6.70 11.25
N PRO A 32 9.51 -5.81 11.61
CA PRO A 32 9.58 -4.40 11.26
C PRO A 32 10.84 -3.72 11.83
N LEU A 33 11.52 -2.95 10.98
CA LEU A 33 12.73 -2.19 11.30
C LEU A 33 12.43 -0.77 11.77
N ALA A 34 11.42 -0.13 11.19
CA ALA A 34 11.08 1.26 11.48
C ALA A 34 9.62 1.56 11.17
N GLU A 35 9.09 2.58 11.84
CA GLU A 35 7.77 3.14 11.60
C GLU A 35 7.89 4.66 11.48
N HIS A 36 7.26 5.24 10.47
CA HIS A 36 7.26 6.67 10.23
C HIS A 36 5.83 7.17 10.08
N VAL A 37 5.55 8.36 10.61
CA VAL A 37 4.26 9.04 10.44
C VAL A 37 4.55 10.50 10.10
N VAL A 38 3.94 10.99 9.03
CA VAL A 38 4.06 12.37 8.57
C VAL A 38 2.68 12.98 8.44
N ARG A 39 2.52 14.18 8.99
CA ARG A 39 1.30 14.99 8.93
C ARG A 39 1.48 16.08 7.87
N LEU A 40 0.52 16.19 6.96
CA LEU A 40 0.38 17.29 6.00
C LEU A 40 -0.82 18.13 6.43
N GLU A 41 -0.61 19.41 6.69
CA GLU A 41 -1.71 20.31 7.10
C GLU A 41 -2.64 20.65 5.94
N GLU A 42 -2.09 20.78 4.74
CA GLU A 42 -2.84 21.10 3.52
C GLU A 42 -2.71 19.97 2.50
N VAL A 43 -3.85 19.60 1.91
CA VAL A 43 -3.93 18.62 0.83
C VAL A 43 -4.84 19.12 -0.27
N ALA A 44 -4.55 18.69 -1.50
CA ALA A 44 -5.40 19.00 -2.65
C ALA A 44 -6.84 18.52 -2.41
N PRO A 45 -7.85 19.24 -2.94
CA PRO A 45 -9.24 18.81 -2.83
C PRO A 45 -9.44 17.47 -3.55
N TYR A 46 -10.39 16.67 -3.05
CA TYR A 46 -10.75 15.42 -3.71
C TYR A 46 -11.35 15.69 -5.10
N GLN A 47 -10.76 15.07 -6.11
CA GLN A 47 -11.27 15.07 -7.48
C GLN A 47 -11.74 13.66 -7.85
N PRO A 48 -13.04 13.46 -8.18
CA PRO A 48 -13.54 12.17 -8.63
C PRO A 48 -12.74 11.65 -9.84
N GLY A 49 -12.18 10.45 -9.73
CA GLY A 49 -11.35 9.84 -10.78
C GLY A 49 -9.86 10.21 -10.74
N ALA A 50 -9.46 11.19 -9.92
CA ALA A 50 -8.07 11.62 -9.74
C ALA A 50 -7.62 11.56 -8.26
N PHE A 51 -8.13 10.57 -7.52
CA PHE A 51 -7.82 10.36 -6.10
C PHE A 51 -6.31 10.27 -5.83
N PHE A 52 -5.53 9.69 -6.75
CA PHE A 52 -4.08 9.56 -6.62
C PHE A 52 -3.36 10.91 -6.47
N GLU A 53 -3.88 12.00 -7.06
CA GLU A 53 -3.28 13.34 -6.94
C GLU A 53 -3.22 13.82 -5.49
N ARG A 54 -4.16 13.35 -4.67
CA ARG A 54 -4.21 13.67 -3.24
C ARG A 54 -3.34 12.73 -2.41
N GLU A 55 -3.23 11.47 -2.81
CA GLU A 55 -2.45 10.44 -2.12
C GLU A 55 -0.94 10.61 -2.29
N LEU A 56 -0.49 10.83 -3.53
CA LEU A 56 0.93 10.80 -3.87
C LEU A 56 1.77 11.80 -3.06
N PRO A 57 1.35 13.05 -2.82
CA PRO A 57 2.12 13.98 -1.99
C PRO A 57 2.30 13.48 -0.55
N ALA A 58 1.29 12.83 0.02
CA ALA A 58 1.36 12.32 1.38
C ALA A 58 2.27 11.08 1.46
N LEU A 59 2.18 10.18 0.47
CA LEU A 59 3.09 9.05 0.32
C LEU A 59 4.54 9.50 0.14
N GLU A 60 4.78 10.50 -0.72
CA GLU A 60 6.10 11.07 -0.94
C GLU A 60 6.68 11.66 0.35
N ALA A 61 5.88 12.38 1.12
CA ALA A 61 6.32 12.99 2.37
C ALA A 61 6.78 11.95 3.42
N VAL A 62 6.06 10.83 3.57
CA VAL A 62 6.46 9.78 4.52
C VAL A 62 7.65 8.95 4.03
N LEU A 63 7.79 8.78 2.71
CA LEU A 63 8.95 8.10 2.13
C LEU A 63 10.23 8.95 2.25
N ALA A 64 10.12 10.27 2.16
CA ALA A 64 11.26 11.19 2.23
C ALA A 64 11.95 11.23 3.61
N VAL A 65 11.27 10.80 4.68
CA VAL A 65 11.82 10.76 6.04
C VAL A 65 12.39 9.39 6.44
N ALA A 66 12.32 8.41 5.54
CA ALA A 66 12.79 7.06 5.76
C ALA A 66 14.00 6.75 4.86
N ASP A 67 14.76 5.73 5.24
CA ASP A 67 15.74 5.13 4.33
C ASP A 67 15.03 4.58 3.07
N PRO A 68 15.67 4.63 1.89
CA PRO A 68 15.07 4.18 0.64
C PRO A 68 14.59 2.72 0.69
N VAL A 69 13.32 2.50 0.36
CA VAL A 69 12.74 1.17 0.15
C VAL A 69 12.91 0.74 -1.30
N GLU A 70 13.00 -0.57 -1.52
CA GLU A 70 13.17 -1.21 -2.83
C GLU A 70 11.86 -1.87 -3.32
N LEU A 71 10.85 -1.97 -2.45
CA LEU A 71 9.53 -2.52 -2.73
C LEU A 71 8.50 -1.81 -1.86
N LEU A 72 7.35 -1.44 -2.42
CA LEU A 72 6.23 -0.86 -1.68
C LEU A 72 4.98 -1.73 -1.74
N VAL A 73 4.24 -1.76 -0.63
CA VAL A 73 2.95 -2.44 -0.48
C VAL A 73 1.90 -1.42 -0.08
N ILE A 74 0.79 -1.37 -0.81
CA ILE A 74 -0.31 -0.43 -0.58
C ILE A 74 -1.63 -1.17 -0.36
N ASP A 75 -2.55 -0.58 0.43
CA ASP A 75 -3.95 -1.02 0.51
C ASP A 75 -4.75 -0.45 -0.66
N GLY A 76 -4.73 -1.15 -1.80
CA GLY A 76 -5.37 -0.69 -3.02
C GLY A 76 -4.94 -1.47 -4.26
N TYR A 77 -5.41 -1.02 -5.42
CA TYR A 77 -5.04 -1.59 -6.70
C TYR A 77 -3.88 -0.83 -7.34
N VAL A 78 -3.02 -1.56 -8.04
CA VAL A 78 -2.03 -1.01 -8.96
C VAL A 78 -2.72 -0.64 -10.28
N THR A 79 -3.41 -1.61 -10.89
CA THR A 79 -4.17 -1.44 -12.14
C THR A 79 -5.62 -1.84 -11.94
N LEU A 80 -6.53 -1.13 -12.60
CA LEU A 80 -7.99 -1.24 -12.41
C LEU A 80 -8.68 -2.13 -13.45
N ASP A 81 -7.96 -2.59 -14.46
CA ASP A 81 -8.42 -3.54 -15.49
C ASP A 81 -7.24 -4.20 -16.24
N PRO A 82 -7.49 -5.27 -17.02
CA PRO A 82 -6.44 -5.97 -17.77
C PRO A 82 -5.74 -5.12 -18.83
N GLN A 83 -6.34 -4.01 -19.25
CA GLN A 83 -5.75 -3.05 -20.19
C GLN A 83 -4.73 -2.14 -19.50
N GLY A 84 -4.57 -2.25 -18.18
CA GLY A 84 -3.60 -1.49 -17.41
C GLY A 84 -4.09 -0.08 -17.06
N ARG A 85 -5.40 0.16 -17.00
CA ARG A 85 -5.92 1.45 -16.51
C ARG A 85 -5.32 1.73 -15.12
N PRO A 86 -4.66 2.88 -14.94
CA PRO A 86 -3.87 3.12 -13.74
C PRO A 86 -4.79 3.29 -12.52
N GLY A 87 -4.43 2.60 -11.44
CA GLY A 87 -4.89 2.87 -10.07
C GLY A 87 -3.80 3.58 -9.28
N LEU A 88 -4.00 3.70 -7.96
CA LEU A 88 -3.04 4.36 -7.07
C LEU A 88 -1.64 3.75 -7.20
N GLY A 89 -1.53 2.42 -7.22
CA GLY A 89 -0.23 1.77 -7.27
C GLY A 89 0.51 1.95 -8.59
N ALA A 90 -0.18 2.08 -9.73
CA ALA A 90 0.48 2.38 -10.99
C ALA A 90 1.09 3.79 -10.97
N HIS A 91 0.36 4.78 -10.45
CA HIS A 91 0.89 6.13 -10.29
C HIS A 91 2.03 6.20 -9.26
N ALA A 92 1.94 5.43 -8.17
CA ALA A 92 3.02 5.31 -7.20
C ALA A 92 4.28 4.68 -7.82
N HIS A 93 4.12 3.66 -8.66
CA HIS A 93 5.24 3.04 -9.38
C HIS A 93 5.93 4.05 -10.29
N GLU A 94 5.15 4.80 -11.08
CA GLU A 94 5.66 5.84 -11.96
C GLU A 94 6.36 6.96 -11.18
N ARG A 95 5.81 7.37 -10.02
CA ARG A 95 6.35 8.45 -9.19
C ARG A 95 7.63 8.07 -8.46
N PHE A 96 7.68 6.87 -7.87
CA PHE A 96 8.74 6.47 -6.95
C PHE A 96 9.79 5.55 -7.60
N GLY A 97 9.51 4.98 -8.77
CA GLY A 97 10.45 4.14 -9.52
C GLY A 97 10.74 2.77 -8.89
N VAL A 98 9.97 2.36 -7.86
CA VAL A 98 10.11 1.07 -7.18
C VAL A 98 8.94 0.15 -7.50
N PRO A 99 9.13 -1.18 -7.54
CA PRO A 99 8.02 -2.12 -7.64
C PRO A 99 6.95 -1.88 -6.57
N ILE A 100 5.68 -2.04 -6.97
CA ILE A 100 4.51 -1.84 -6.11
C ILE A 100 3.66 -3.10 -6.09
N ILE A 101 3.28 -3.54 -4.90
CA ILE A 101 2.25 -4.56 -4.67
C ILE A 101 1.00 -3.87 -4.15
N GLY A 102 -0.09 -3.95 -4.89
CA GLY A 102 -1.41 -3.51 -4.45
C GLY A 102 -2.17 -4.67 -3.82
N VAL A 103 -2.66 -4.48 -2.59
CA VAL A 103 -3.44 -5.45 -1.84
C VAL A 103 -4.82 -4.89 -1.52
N ALA A 104 -5.84 -5.26 -2.31
CA ALA A 104 -7.19 -4.73 -2.12
C ALA A 104 -8.10 -5.68 -1.32
N LYS A 105 -8.93 -5.09 -0.45
CA LYS A 105 -9.91 -5.79 0.40
C LYS A 105 -11.22 -6.14 -0.32
N THR A 106 -11.51 -5.54 -1.46
CA THR A 106 -12.79 -5.72 -2.17
C THR A 106 -12.52 -5.94 -3.65
N SER A 107 -13.30 -6.82 -4.28
CA SER A 107 -13.21 -7.01 -5.72
C SER A 107 -13.64 -5.74 -6.44
N PHE A 108 -12.85 -5.34 -7.41
CA PHE A 108 -13.20 -4.24 -8.32
C PHE A 108 -13.63 -4.85 -9.66
N ARG A 109 -14.83 -4.50 -10.14
CA ARG A 109 -15.46 -5.15 -11.31
C ARG A 109 -14.55 -5.17 -12.55
N GLY A 110 -13.75 -4.14 -12.75
CA GLY A 110 -12.81 -4.05 -13.88
C GLY A 110 -11.56 -4.90 -13.71
N ALA A 111 -11.10 -5.16 -12.48
CA ALA A 111 -9.79 -5.74 -12.19
C ALA A 111 -9.82 -7.28 -12.23
N THR A 112 -10.30 -7.86 -13.34
CA THR A 112 -10.42 -9.32 -13.52
C THR A 112 -9.06 -10.05 -13.60
N HIS A 113 -7.97 -9.31 -13.77
CA HIS A 113 -6.61 -9.82 -13.75
C HIS A 113 -6.00 -9.89 -12.33
N ALA A 114 -6.67 -9.31 -11.32
CA ALA A 114 -6.17 -9.33 -9.95
C ALA A 114 -6.18 -10.77 -9.41
N ILE A 115 -5.07 -11.18 -8.79
CA ILE A 115 -4.92 -12.54 -8.28
C ILE A 115 -5.58 -12.62 -6.91
N GLU A 116 -6.48 -13.57 -6.74
CA GLU A 116 -7.12 -13.84 -5.46
C GLU A 116 -6.15 -14.55 -4.51
N VAL A 117 -5.97 -13.98 -3.31
CA VAL A 117 -5.12 -14.54 -2.26
C VAL A 117 -5.93 -14.75 -0.98
N LEU A 118 -6.07 -16.01 -0.57
CA LEU A 118 -6.61 -16.39 0.72
C LEU A 118 -5.49 -16.41 1.78
N ARG A 119 -5.77 -15.87 2.97
CA ARG A 119 -4.81 -15.79 4.10
C ARG A 119 -5.51 -16.06 5.42
N GLY A 120 -4.77 -16.72 6.33
CA GLY A 120 -5.32 -17.24 7.58
C GLY A 120 -6.55 -18.12 7.32
N ASP A 121 -7.51 -18.08 8.24
CA ASP A 121 -8.77 -18.83 8.10
C ASP A 121 -9.87 -18.06 7.34
N SER A 122 -9.52 -16.99 6.61
CA SER A 122 -10.51 -16.16 5.95
C SER A 122 -10.98 -16.76 4.63
N ALA A 123 -12.30 -16.97 4.49
CA ALA A 123 -12.92 -17.32 3.21
C ALA A 123 -13.01 -16.15 2.21
N ARG A 124 -12.60 -14.93 2.60
CA ARG A 124 -12.65 -13.73 1.76
C ARG A 124 -11.25 -13.42 1.24
N ALA A 125 -11.05 -13.62 -0.07
CA ALA A 125 -9.79 -13.30 -0.73
C ALA A 125 -9.42 -11.82 -0.62
N LEU A 126 -8.11 -11.56 -0.63
CA LEU A 126 -7.52 -10.29 -1.05
C LEU A 126 -7.30 -10.33 -2.57
N TYR A 127 -7.27 -9.16 -3.19
CA TYR A 127 -7.06 -9.02 -4.64
C TYR A 127 -5.71 -8.35 -4.87
N VAL A 128 -4.77 -9.09 -5.44
CA VAL A 128 -3.39 -8.65 -5.61
C VAL A 128 -3.15 -8.21 -7.06
N THR A 129 -2.57 -7.03 -7.21
CA THR A 129 -2.07 -6.49 -8.48
C THR A 129 -0.65 -5.95 -8.26
N ALA A 130 0.14 -5.83 -9.33
CA ALA A 130 1.55 -5.45 -9.21
C ALA A 130 2.02 -4.56 -10.37
N ALA A 131 3.02 -3.73 -10.11
CA ALA A 131 3.79 -3.00 -11.12
C ALA A 131 5.29 -3.10 -10.81
N GLY A 132 6.13 -3.11 -11.84
CA GLY A 132 7.58 -3.31 -11.69
C GLY A 132 7.99 -4.72 -11.25
N MET A 133 7.04 -5.66 -11.16
CA MET A 133 7.29 -7.06 -10.83
C MET A 133 6.17 -7.97 -11.35
N ASP A 134 6.42 -9.28 -11.36
CA ASP A 134 5.43 -10.28 -11.73
C ASP A 134 4.29 -10.37 -10.70
N ALA A 135 3.05 -10.43 -11.18
CA ALA A 135 1.87 -10.44 -10.33
C ALA A 135 1.73 -11.73 -9.51
N GLN A 136 2.16 -12.87 -10.04
CA GLN A 136 2.13 -14.14 -9.30
C GLN A 136 3.16 -14.14 -8.17
N VAL A 137 4.37 -13.61 -8.43
CA VAL A 137 5.38 -13.38 -7.39
C VAL A 137 4.84 -12.45 -6.30
N ALA A 138 4.19 -11.34 -6.67
CA ALA A 138 3.56 -10.43 -5.72
C ALA A 138 2.49 -11.14 -4.87
N ALA A 139 1.62 -11.95 -5.50
CA ALA A 139 0.58 -12.71 -4.80
C ALA A 139 1.17 -13.73 -3.83
N ASP A 140 2.27 -14.38 -4.20
CA ASP A 140 2.98 -15.33 -3.34
C ASP A 140 3.64 -14.63 -2.15
N LEU A 141 4.22 -13.45 -2.35
CA LEU A 141 4.72 -12.61 -1.24
C LEU A 141 3.59 -12.24 -0.29
N VAL A 142 2.47 -11.70 -0.80
CA VAL A 142 1.31 -11.31 0.02
C VAL A 142 0.78 -12.51 0.82
N ARG A 143 0.71 -13.70 0.22
CA ARG A 143 0.27 -14.92 0.91
C ARG A 143 1.13 -15.22 2.14
N ASN A 144 2.44 -14.98 2.03
CA ASN A 144 3.44 -15.30 3.05
C ASN A 144 3.82 -14.11 3.96
N MET A 145 3.28 -12.91 3.74
CA MET A 145 3.51 -11.77 4.64
C MET A 145 3.08 -12.12 6.07
N ALA A 146 3.70 -11.47 7.06
CA ALA A 146 3.42 -11.66 8.46
C ALA A 146 1.96 -11.33 8.81
N GLY A 147 1.47 -12.01 9.85
CA GLY A 147 0.13 -11.85 10.40
C GLY A 147 -0.79 -13.04 10.15
N ARG A 148 -1.49 -13.44 11.21
CA ARG A 148 -2.32 -14.66 11.27
C ARG A 148 -3.69 -14.54 10.58
N HIS A 149 -4.06 -13.35 10.13
CA HIS A 149 -5.40 -13.05 9.64
C HIS A 149 -5.38 -12.72 8.15
N ARG A 150 -6.57 -12.38 7.62
CA ARG A 150 -6.76 -11.96 6.22
C ARG A 150 -5.77 -10.88 5.77
N MET A 151 -5.74 -9.74 6.46
CA MET A 151 -4.85 -8.63 6.13
C MET A 151 -3.44 -8.86 6.68
N PRO A 152 -2.37 -8.55 5.93
CA PRO A 152 -1.01 -8.49 6.45
C PRO A 152 -0.91 -7.55 7.64
N ASP A 153 -0.11 -7.90 8.65
CA ASP A 153 0.01 -7.09 9.87
C ASP A 153 0.62 -5.72 9.58
N ALA A 154 1.55 -5.61 8.64
CA ALA A 154 2.13 -4.34 8.20
C ALA A 154 1.07 -3.37 7.64
N LEU A 155 0.14 -3.85 6.80
CA LEU A 155 -0.96 -3.04 6.25
C LEU A 155 -1.97 -2.62 7.33
N LYS A 156 -2.24 -3.50 8.31
CA LYS A 156 -3.04 -3.12 9.48
C LYS A 156 -2.33 -2.09 10.34
N ARG A 157 -1.00 -2.17 10.43
CA ARG A 157 -0.19 -1.29 11.25
C ARG A 157 -0.15 0.11 10.65
N VAL A 158 0.05 0.26 9.34
CA VAL A 158 -0.01 1.59 8.71
C VAL A 158 -1.41 2.21 8.77
N ASP A 159 -2.50 1.46 8.58
CA ASP A 159 -3.87 2.00 8.77
C ASP A 159 -4.13 2.46 10.22
N HIS A 160 -3.57 1.76 11.21
CA HIS A 160 -3.63 2.20 12.58
C HIS A 160 -2.80 3.48 12.83
N LEU A 161 -1.55 3.50 12.35
CA LEU A 161 -0.62 4.61 12.53
C LEU A 161 -1.11 5.88 11.82
N SER A 162 -1.64 5.77 10.59
CA SER A 162 -2.17 6.90 9.82
C SER A 162 -3.35 7.56 10.54
N ARG A 163 -4.15 6.79 11.28
CA ARG A 163 -5.31 7.28 12.04
C ARG A 163 -4.98 7.80 13.44
N ARG A 164 -3.97 7.24 14.11
CA ARG A 164 -3.75 7.47 15.56
C ARG A 164 -2.37 8.00 15.93
N GLY A 165 -1.43 8.04 14.99
CA GLY A 165 -0.04 8.41 15.25
C GLY A 165 0.77 7.31 15.95
N VAL A 166 2.02 7.65 16.29
CA VAL A 166 2.91 6.83 17.13
C VAL A 166 2.61 7.19 18.59
N TYR A 167 2.33 6.18 19.42
CA TYR A 167 2.17 6.36 20.88
C TYR A 167 3.52 6.40 21.58
#